data_AF-A0A920JZ79-F1
#
_entry.id   AF-A0A920JZ79-F1
#
_cell.length_a   1.000
_cell.length_b   1.000
_cell.length_c   1.000
_cell.angle_alpha   90.00
_cell.angle_beta   90.00
_cell.angle_gamma   90.00
#
_symmetry.space_group_name_H-M   'P 1'
#
loop_
_entity.id
_entity.type
_entity.pdbx_description
1 polymer ?
#
loop_
_entity_poly.entity_id
_entity_poly.type
_entity_poly.pdbx_seq_one_letter_code
_entity_poly.pdbx_strand_id
1 'polypeptide(L)' 'MYIIKLNHLVDDKMHARSTGPYSLVTQQPLGGKAQFGGQRFGEMEVWALQAYGATNVPSRSVDS' A
#
# COMPACT_ATOMS: atom_id res chain seq x y z
N MET A 1 13.10 -26.29 -25.86
CA MET A 1 13.05 -25.09 -24.99
C MET A 1 12.75 -25.57 -23.58
N TYR A 2 13.64 -25.31 -22.63
CA TYR A 2 13.43 -25.66 -21.22
C TYR A 2 12.88 -24.43 -20.49
N ILE A 3 11.73 -24.59 -19.84
CA ILE A 3 11.07 -23.55 -19.04
C ILE A 3 11.16 -23.97 -17.58
N ILE A 4 11.63 -23.06 -16.72
CA ILE A 4 11.73 -23.25 -15.28
C ILE A 4 10.62 -22.44 -14.60
N LYS A 5 9.83 -23.09 -13.73
CA LYS A 5 8.81 -22.40 -12.91
C LYS A 5 9.48 -21.77 -11.69
N LEU A 6 9.30 -20.45 -11.55
CA LEU A 6 9.77 -19.69 -10.38
C LEU A 6 8.78 -19.83 -9.21
N ASN A 7 9.29 -19.74 -7.98
CA ASN A 7 8.49 -19.83 -6.74
C ASN A 7 7.65 -18.57 -6.46
N HIS A 8 7.72 -17.53 -7.29
CA HIS A 8 7.00 -16.28 -7.09
C HIS A 8 5.57 -16.39 -7.64
N LEU A 9 4.71 -17.07 -6.90
CA LEU A 9 3.30 -17.27 -7.27
C LEU A 9 2.48 -15.99 -7.07
N VAL A 10 1.42 -15.83 -7.86
CA VAL A 10 0.51 -14.67 -7.79
C VAL A 10 -0.35 -14.71 -6.53
N ASP A 11 -0.76 -15.91 -6.09
CA ASP A 11 -1.63 -16.11 -4.92
C ASP A 11 -0.98 -15.60 -3.62
N ASP A 12 0.35 -15.66 -3.53
CA ASP A 12 1.09 -15.14 -2.38
C ASP A 12 1.14 -13.61 -2.37
N LYS A 13 0.99 -12.96 -3.52
CA LYS A 13 1.17 -11.51 -3.69
C LYS A 13 -0.13 -10.72 -3.64
N MET A 14 -1.26 -11.29 -4.09
CA MET A 14 -2.54 -10.58 -4.06
C MET A 14 -3.03 -10.39 -2.62
N HIS A 15 -3.29 -9.14 -2.24
CA HIS A 15 -3.81 -8.74 -0.95
C HIS A 15 -4.52 -7.37 -1.07
N ALA A 16 -5.71 -7.26 -0.49
CA ALA A 16 -6.48 -6.01 -0.44
C ALA A 16 -7.18 -5.88 0.91
N ARG A 17 -7.37 -4.65 1.38
CA ARG A 17 -8.10 -4.36 2.62
C ARG A 17 -8.96 -3.11 2.49
N SER A 18 -10.07 -3.07 3.21
CA SER A 18 -10.91 -1.88 3.38
C SER A 18 -10.70 -1.21 4.74
N THR A 19 -10.65 -1.98 5.84
CA THR A 19 -10.35 -1.52 7.21
C THR A 19 -9.44 -2.54 7.93
N GLY A 20 -8.83 -2.16 9.06
CA GLY A 20 -7.96 -3.08 9.81
C GLY A 20 -7.22 -2.41 10.97
N PRO A 21 -6.35 -3.13 11.66
CA PRO A 21 -5.68 -2.63 12.87
C PRO A 21 -4.73 -1.47 12.59
N TYR A 22 -4.60 -0.60 13.58
CA TYR A 22 -3.73 0.57 13.61
C TYR A 22 -2.65 0.41 14.68
N SER A 23 -1.48 0.97 14.42
CA SER A 23 -0.39 1.06 15.39
C SER A 23 -0.78 1.96 16.56
N LEU A 24 -0.49 1.55 17.80
CA LEU A 24 -0.76 2.35 19.00
C LEU A 24 0.13 3.60 19.10
N VAL A 25 1.30 3.58 18.46
CA VAL A 25 2.28 4.68 18.54
C VAL A 25 2.01 5.75 17.49
N THR A 26 1.84 5.33 16.24
CA THR A 26 1.71 6.24 15.09
C THR A 26 0.28 6.43 14.62
N GLN A 27 -0.67 5.62 15.11
CA GLN A 27 -2.03 5.55 14.60
C GLN A 27 -2.08 5.39 13.08
N GLN A 28 -1.08 4.72 12.50
CA GLN A 28 -1.06 4.34 11.09
C GLN A 28 -1.51 2.88 10.92
N PRO A 29 -2.12 2.53 9.78
CA PRO A 29 -2.43 1.15 9.46
C PRO A 29 -1.17 0.27 9.52
N LEU A 30 -1.29 -0.94 10.07
CA LEU A 30 -0.16 -1.89 10.12
C LEU A 30 0.35 -2.25 8.71
N GLY A 31 1.59 -2.73 8.60
CA GLY A 31 2.21 -3.14 7.35
C GLY A 31 2.22 -4.65 7.13
N GLY A 32 2.22 -5.09 5.87
CA GLY A 32 2.41 -6.49 5.48
C GLY A 32 1.14 -7.36 5.48
N LYS A 33 1.08 -8.32 4.53
CA LYS A 33 -0.07 -9.23 4.32
C LYS A 33 -0.51 -9.97 5.59
N ALA A 34 0.46 -10.38 6.42
CA ALA A 34 0.20 -11.17 7.63
C ALA A 34 -0.59 -10.42 8.72
N GLN A 35 -0.53 -9.09 8.76
CA GLN A 35 -1.22 -8.28 9.76
C GLN A 35 -2.46 -7.56 9.18
N PHE A 36 -2.97 -8.05 8.04
CA PHE A 36 -3.92 -7.31 7.22
C PHE A 36 -3.44 -5.88 6.97
N GLY A 37 -2.15 -5.75 6.67
CA GLY A 37 -1.51 -4.45 6.54
C GLY A 37 -1.95 -3.70 5.29
N GLY A 38 -1.84 -2.37 5.34
CA GLY A 38 -2.12 -1.47 4.23
C GLY A 38 -0.93 -1.35 3.30
N GLN A 39 -1.20 -0.90 2.08
CA GLN A 39 -0.15 -0.48 1.16
C GLN A 39 0.40 0.86 1.67
N ARG A 40 1.73 0.99 1.72
CA ARG A 40 2.36 2.24 2.08
C ARG A 40 2.22 3.23 0.92
N PHE A 41 1.67 4.41 1.20
CA PHE A 41 1.71 5.53 0.29
C PHE A 41 2.95 6.39 0.56
N GLY A 42 3.85 6.50 -0.41
CA GLY A 42 5.17 7.12 -0.28
C GLY A 42 5.26 8.53 -0.84
N GLU A 43 6.35 9.23 -0.50
CA GLU A 43 6.60 10.62 -0.92
C GLU A 43 6.60 10.80 -2.44
N MET A 44 7.15 9.83 -3.19
CA MET A 44 7.14 9.89 -4.66
C MET A 44 5.73 9.77 -5.25
N GLU A 45 4.85 9.03 -4.60
CA GLU A 45 3.47 8.86 -5.06
C GLU A 45 2.65 10.13 -4.75
N VAL A 46 2.96 10.78 -3.62
CA VAL A 46 2.48 12.14 -3.31
C VAL A 46 2.95 13.14 -4.37
N TRP A 47 4.22 13.12 -4.76
CA TRP A 47 4.74 14.02 -5.81
C TRP A 47 4.06 13.80 -7.15
N ALA A 48 3.79 12.55 -7.52
CA ALA A 48 3.08 12.23 -8.75
C ALA A 48 1.65 12.80 -8.74
N LEU A 49 0.92 12.70 -7.62
CA LEU A 49 -0.41 13.30 -7.48
C LEU A 49 -0.38 14.84 -7.47
N GLN A 50 0.63 15.42 -6.84
CA GLN A 50 0.84 16.88 -6.84
C GLN A 50 1.12 17.40 -8.25
N ALA A 51 1.97 16.70 -9.02
CA ALA A 51 2.27 17.06 -10.41
C ALA A 51 1.04 16.96 -11.33
N TYR A 52 0.10 16.05 -11.02
CA TYR A 52 -1.18 15.94 -11.73
C TYR A 52 -2.19 17.04 -11.34
N GLY A 53 -1.88 17.91 -10.39
CA GLY A 53 -2.79 18.97 -9.93
C GLY A 53 -3.94 18.47 -9.05
N ALA A 54 -3.87 17.21 -8.58
CA ALA A 54 -4.86 16.65 -7.66
C ALA A 54 -4.53 17.11 -6.24
N THR A 55 -4.86 18.34 -5.84
CA THR A 55 -4.53 18.86 -4.49
C THR A 55 -5.34 18.21 -3.37
N ASN A 56 -6.60 17.85 -3.64
CA ASN A 56 -7.53 17.33 -2.62
C ASN A 56 -7.39 15.83 -2.34
N VAL A 57 -6.71 15.09 -3.21
CA VAL A 57 -6.47 13.65 -3.08
C VAL A 57 -5.33 13.33 -2.10
N PRO A 58 -4.13 13.93 -2.22
CA PRO A 58 -3.03 13.71 -1.29
C PRO A 58 -3.34 14.21 0.11
N SER A 59 -4.06 15.34 0.27
CA SER A 59 -4.46 15.82 1.60
C SER A 59 -5.33 14.79 2.33
N ARG A 60 -6.35 14.25 1.65
CA ARG A 60 -7.22 13.23 2.22
C ARG A 60 -6.52 11.91 2.50
N SER A 61 -5.48 11.57 1.74
CA SER A 61 -4.70 10.33 1.93
C SER A 61 -3.65 10.40 3.04
N VAL A 62 -3.29 11.61 3.49
CA VAL A 62 -2.33 11.81 4.59
C VAL A 62 -3.05 11.83 5.95
N ASP A 63 -4.33 12.23 5.96
CA ASP A 63 -5.14 12.38 7.17
C ASP A 63 -5.88 11.09 7.63
N SER A 64 -5.69 9.97 6.93
CA SER A 64 -6.41 8.68 7.13
C SER A 64 -5.53 7.53 7.61
#